data_AF-A0A850X2C9-F1
#
_entry.id   AF-A0A850X2C9-F1
#
_cell.length_a   1.000
_cell.length_b   1.000
_cell.length_c   1.000
_cell.angle_alpha   90.00
_cell.angle_beta   90.00
_cell.angle_gamma   90.00
#
_symmetry.space_group_name_H-M   'P 1'
#
loop_
_entity.id
_entity.type
_entity.pdbx_description
1 polymer ?
#
loop_
_entity_poly.entity_id
_entity_poly.type
_entity_poly.pdbx_seq_one_letter_code
_entity_poly.pdbx_strand_id
1 'polypeptide(L)'
;PLKLHKQADMQEEKNRIERVLGAISQPELIQKVLTFALSEEVRPQDTVSVIGGVAGGSKQGRKAAWKFVRDNWEELYNRYQGGFLISRLIKLTVDGFANDKIAAEVKVRNVN
;
A
#
# COMPACT_ATOMS: atom_id res chain seq x y z
N PRO A 1 -16.30 -2.03 2.19
CA PRO A 1 -15.45 -2.37 1.02
C PRO A 1 -15.01 -3.84 0.96
N LEU A 2 -14.48 -4.42 2.04
CA LEU A 2 -14.02 -5.84 2.03
C LEU A 2 -15.14 -6.85 1.71
N LYS A 3 -16.33 -6.70 2.31
CA LYS A 3 -17.49 -7.56 1.99
C LYS A 3 -17.91 -7.43 0.52
N LEU A 4 -17.91 -6.21 -0.02
CA LEU A 4 -18.27 -5.93 -1.41
C LEU A 4 -17.26 -6.56 -2.38
N HIS A 5 -15.95 -6.53 -2.06
CA HIS A 5 -14.94 -7.15 -2.91
C HIS A 5 -15.15 -8.66 -3.06
N LYS A 6 -15.45 -9.35 -1.95
CA LYS A 6 -15.72 -10.79 -1.94
C LYS A 6 -17.00 -11.18 -2.69
N GLN A 7 -17.96 -10.25 -2.79
CA GLN A 7 -19.24 -10.46 -3.47
C GLN A 7 -19.22 -10.02 -4.94
N ALA A 8 -18.20 -9.27 -5.36
CA ALA A 8 -18.09 -8.79 -6.73
C ALA A 8 -17.70 -9.96 -7.65
N ASP A 9 -18.51 -10.20 -8.68
CA ASP A 9 -18.23 -11.22 -9.69
C ASP A 9 -17.24 -10.70 -10.75
N MET A 10 -17.36 -9.42 -11.11
CA MET A 10 -16.54 -8.81 -12.14
C MET A 10 -15.20 -8.32 -11.60
N GLN A 11 -14.12 -8.64 -12.29
CA GLN A 11 -12.78 -8.17 -11.89
C GLN A 11 -12.66 -6.64 -11.91
N GLU A 12 -13.34 -5.95 -12.83
CA GLU A 12 -13.32 -4.49 -12.86
C GLU A 12 -13.89 -3.87 -11.57
N GLU A 13 -14.94 -4.47 -11.02
CA GLU A 13 -15.53 -4.04 -9.77
C GLU A 13 -14.59 -4.32 -8.59
N LYS A 14 -13.93 -5.49 -8.56
CA LYS A 14 -12.86 -5.78 -7.58
C LYS A 14 -11.75 -4.73 -7.63
N ASN A 15 -11.27 -4.38 -8.82
CA ASN A 15 -10.23 -3.38 -9.01
C ASN A 15 -10.66 -1.98 -8.52
N ARG A 16 -11.92 -1.60 -8.74
CA ARG A 16 -12.49 -0.35 -8.21
C ARG A 16 -12.51 -0.36 -6.68
N ILE A 17 -12.93 -1.46 -6.08
CA ILE A 17 -13.00 -1.61 -4.62
C ILE A 17 -11.60 -1.63 -3.99
N GLU A 18 -10.63 -2.29 -4.62
CA GLU A 18 -9.21 -2.30 -4.22
C GLU A 18 -8.60 -0.90 -4.24
N ARG A 19 -8.94 -0.08 -5.24
CA ARG A 19 -8.56 1.34 -5.26
C ARG A 19 -9.09 2.11 -4.06
N VAL A 20 -10.35 1.89 -3.70
CA VAL A 20 -10.96 2.49 -2.50
C VAL A 20 -10.30 1.99 -1.21
N LEU A 21 -10.01 0.68 -1.13
CA LEU A 21 -9.30 0.08 -0.01
C LEU A 21 -7.91 0.71 0.16
N GLY A 22 -7.16 0.88 -0.94
CA GLY A 22 -5.85 1.54 -0.93
C GLY A 22 -5.90 2.99 -0.44
N ALA A 23 -7.02 3.69 -0.59
CA ALA A 23 -7.16 5.07 -0.12
C ALA A 23 -7.48 5.20 1.39
N ILE A 24 -7.69 4.09 2.11
CA ILE A 24 -8.02 4.11 3.54
C ILE A 24 -6.82 4.56 4.37
N SER A 25 -7.02 5.63 5.15
CA SER A 25 -6.01 6.23 6.04
C SER A 25 -6.33 6.09 7.54
N GLN A 26 -7.47 5.49 7.89
CA GLN A 26 -7.88 5.24 9.26
C GLN A 26 -6.95 4.20 9.93
N PRO A 27 -6.19 4.57 10.99
CA PRO A 27 -5.17 3.71 11.58
C PRO A 27 -5.65 2.30 11.95
N GLU A 28 -6.86 2.18 12.47
CA GLU A 28 -7.50 0.95 12.90
C GLU A 28 -7.91 0.03 11.73
N LEU A 29 -7.98 0.55 10.51
CA LEU A 29 -8.33 -0.19 9.30
C LEU A 29 -7.12 -0.52 8.42
N ILE A 30 -6.05 0.27 8.50
CA ILE A 30 -4.85 0.10 7.66
C ILE A 30 -4.33 -1.33 7.71
N GLN A 31 -4.16 -1.90 8.92
CA GLN A 31 -3.64 -3.26 9.05
C GLN A 31 -4.58 -4.30 8.40
N LYS A 32 -5.90 -4.11 8.52
CA LYS A 32 -6.89 -5.00 7.89
C LYS A 32 -6.79 -4.94 6.37
N VAL A 33 -6.58 -3.75 5.80
CA VAL A 33 -6.41 -3.55 4.36
C VAL A 33 -5.12 -4.21 3.87
N LEU A 34 -4.00 -4.03 4.58
CA LEU A 34 -2.71 -4.62 4.20
C LEU A 34 -2.74 -6.15 4.25
N THR A 35 -3.30 -6.73 5.31
CA THR A 35 -3.49 -8.19 5.41
C THR A 35 -4.40 -8.72 4.31
N PHE A 36 -5.50 -8.01 4.01
CA PHE A 36 -6.36 -8.37 2.89
C PHE A 36 -5.63 -8.31 1.54
N ALA A 37 -4.83 -7.27 1.31
CA ALA A 37 -4.09 -7.09 0.06
C ALA A 37 -3.13 -8.24 -0.26
N LEU A 38 -2.58 -8.91 0.75
CA LEU A 38 -1.66 -10.04 0.58
C LEU A 38 -2.37 -11.40 0.48
N SER A 39 -3.66 -11.46 0.84
CA SER A 39 -4.44 -12.71 0.82
C SER A 39 -4.72 -13.22 -0.60
N GLU A 40 -5.18 -14.47 -0.70
CA GLU A 40 -5.56 -15.11 -1.97
C GLU A 40 -6.76 -14.46 -2.66
N GLU A 41 -7.51 -13.61 -1.95
CA GLU A 41 -8.65 -12.85 -2.50
C GLU A 41 -8.19 -11.80 -3.52
N VAL A 42 -6.94 -11.34 -3.42
CA VAL A 42 -6.39 -10.24 -4.23
C VAL A 42 -5.32 -10.80 -5.17
N ARG A 43 -5.41 -10.43 -6.45
CA ARG A 43 -4.42 -10.90 -7.44
C ARG A 43 -3.04 -10.32 -7.13
N PRO A 44 -1.95 -11.04 -7.42
CA PRO A 44 -0.60 -10.58 -7.07
C PRO A 44 -0.24 -9.18 -7.60
N GLN A 45 -0.69 -8.80 -8.78
CA GLN A 45 -0.47 -7.46 -9.34
C GLN A 45 -1.27 -6.36 -8.63
N ASP A 46 -2.44 -6.71 -8.09
CA ASP A 46 -3.34 -5.79 -7.43
C ASP A 46 -2.90 -5.55 -5.98
N THR A 47 -2.27 -6.55 -5.34
CA THR A 47 -1.57 -6.41 -4.05
C THR A 47 -0.62 -5.21 -4.04
N VAL A 48 0.19 -5.06 -5.11
CA VAL A 48 1.15 -3.94 -5.24
C VAL A 48 0.42 -2.60 -5.28
N SER A 49 -0.71 -2.53 -6.00
CA SER A 49 -1.51 -1.31 -6.13
C SER A 49 -2.19 -0.93 -4.82
N VAL A 50 -2.74 -1.89 -4.07
CA VAL A 50 -3.40 -1.63 -2.78
C VAL A 50 -2.39 -1.18 -1.74
N ILE A 51 -1.26 -1.88 -1.58
CA ILE A 51 -0.22 -1.50 -0.61
C ILE A 51 0.38 -0.13 -0.98
N GLY A 52 0.62 0.11 -2.26
CA GLY A 52 1.08 1.41 -2.76
C GLY A 52 0.09 2.54 -2.49
N GLY A 53 -1.21 2.27 -2.64
CA GLY A 53 -2.27 3.20 -2.26
C GLY A 53 -2.21 3.58 -0.78
N VAL A 54 -2.11 2.58 0.10
CA VAL A 54 -2.03 2.80 1.56
C VAL A 54 -0.80 3.63 1.90
N ALA A 55 0.33 3.34 1.25
CA ALA A 55 1.56 4.12 1.42
C ALA A 55 1.40 5.57 0.96
N GLY A 56 0.69 5.82 -0.14
CA GLY A 56 0.42 7.14 -0.68
C GLY A 56 -0.60 7.96 0.13
N GLY A 57 -1.54 7.31 0.81
CA GLY A 57 -2.70 7.97 1.43
C GLY A 57 -2.41 8.78 2.69
N SER A 58 -1.38 8.44 3.47
CA SER A 58 -1.00 9.19 4.68
C SER A 58 0.40 8.84 5.19
N LYS A 59 0.97 9.67 6.07
CA LYS A 59 2.26 9.39 6.74
C LYS A 59 2.20 8.11 7.58
N GLN A 60 1.07 7.88 8.24
CA GLN A 60 0.80 6.68 9.03
C GLN A 60 0.70 5.45 8.13
N GLY A 61 -0.07 5.55 7.04
CA GLY A 61 -0.19 4.52 6.01
C GLY A 61 1.15 4.15 5.40
N ARG A 62 2.00 5.14 5.09
CA ARG A 62 3.38 4.93 4.62
C ARG A 62 4.21 4.10 5.59
N LYS A 63 4.25 4.50 6.87
CA LYS A 63 4.97 3.77 7.91
C LYS A 63 4.45 2.34 8.07
N ALA A 64 3.14 2.16 8.08
CA ALA A 64 2.51 0.86 8.20
C ALA A 64 2.79 -0.04 6.99
N ALA A 65 2.63 0.47 5.77
CA ALA A 65 2.92 -0.25 4.54
C ALA A 65 4.39 -0.67 4.45
N TRP A 66 5.33 0.23 4.79
CA TRP A 66 6.75 -0.12 4.81
C TRP A 66 7.08 -1.16 5.89
N LYS A 67 6.48 -1.06 7.08
CA LYS A 67 6.62 -2.10 8.10
C LYS A 67 6.08 -3.44 7.59
N PHE A 68 4.88 -3.44 7.00
CA PHE A 68 4.23 -4.64 6.49
C PHE A 68 5.05 -5.32 5.38
N VAL A 69 5.63 -4.56 4.45
CA VAL A 69 6.53 -5.10 3.40
C VAL A 69 7.75 -5.77 4.02
N ARG A 70 8.36 -5.17 5.05
CA ARG A 70 9.51 -5.77 5.75
C ARG A 70 9.12 -7.03 6.53
N ASP A 71 8.00 -6.98 7.25
CA ASP A 71 7.52 -8.11 8.04
C ASP A 71 7.13 -9.32 7.17
N ASN A 72 6.68 -9.10 5.93
CA ASN A 72 6.25 -10.14 4.99
C ASN A 72 7.22 -10.29 3.81
N TRP A 73 8.49 -9.91 3.99
CA TRP A 73 9.47 -9.84 2.91
C TRP A 73 9.65 -11.17 2.18
N GLU A 74 9.76 -12.27 2.92
CA GLU A 74 9.94 -13.62 2.34
C GLU A 74 8.78 -14.00 1.42
N GLU A 75 7.54 -13.82 1.87
CA GLU A 75 6.34 -14.09 1.06
C GLU A 75 6.30 -13.21 -0.19
N LEU A 76 6.55 -11.91 -0.05
CA LEU A 76 6.56 -10.97 -1.19
C LEU A 76 7.69 -11.29 -2.17
N TYR A 77 8.87 -11.64 -1.67
CA TYR A 77 10.01 -12.04 -2.50
C TYR A 77 9.73 -13.34 -3.24
N ASN A 78 9.18 -14.35 -2.56
CA ASN A 78 8.80 -15.61 -3.18
C ASN A 78 7.66 -15.44 -4.21
N ARG A 79 6.70 -14.56 -3.94
CA ARG A 79 5.60 -14.27 -4.86
C ARG A 79 6.05 -13.60 -6.16
N TYR A 80 7.03 -12.71 -6.07
CA TYR A 80 7.46 -11.89 -7.22
C TYR A 80 8.84 -12.25 -7.79
N GLN A 81 9.59 -13.14 -7.13
CA GLN A 81 10.88 -13.68 -7.57
C GLN A 81 11.89 -12.60 -7.99
N GLY A 82 11.98 -11.50 -7.24
CA GLY A 82 12.87 -10.38 -7.57
C GLY A 82 12.48 -9.56 -8.80
N GLY A 83 11.33 -9.83 -9.41
CA GLY A 83 10.89 -9.20 -10.66
C GLY A 83 10.43 -7.75 -10.55
N PHE A 84 9.79 -7.26 -11.62
CA PHE A 84 9.34 -5.87 -11.72
C PHE A 84 8.39 -5.46 -10.58
N LEU A 85 7.47 -6.35 -10.16
CA LEU A 85 6.45 -6.02 -9.17
C LEU A 85 7.01 -5.76 -7.77
N ILE A 86 8.02 -6.51 -7.32
CA ILE A 86 8.64 -6.24 -6.02
C ILE A 86 9.46 -4.95 -6.04
N SER A 87 10.17 -4.69 -7.15
CA SER A 87 10.88 -3.41 -7.34
C SER A 87 9.92 -2.23 -7.30
N ARG A 88 8.76 -2.35 -7.95
CA ARG A 88 7.69 -1.35 -7.92
C ARG A 88 7.11 -1.18 -6.52
N LEU A 89 6.86 -2.27 -5.80
CA LEU A 89 6.33 -2.24 -4.43
C LEU A 89 7.28 -1.52 -3.47
N ILE A 90 8.58 -1.82 -3.53
CA ILE A 90 9.61 -1.12 -2.74
C ILE A 90 9.55 0.37 -3.05
N LYS A 91 9.63 0.75 -4.33
CA LYS A 91 9.57 2.16 -4.75
C LYS A 91 8.35 2.89 -4.18
N LEU A 92 7.15 2.33 -4.34
CA LEU A 92 5.90 2.95 -3.87
C LEU A 92 5.86 3.14 -2.35
N THR A 93 6.48 2.24 -1.58
CA THR A 93 6.47 2.30 -0.11
C THR A 93 7.57 3.21 0.44
N VAL A 94 8.71 3.34 -0.25
CA VAL A 94 9.85 4.16 0.21
C VAL A 94 9.82 5.61 -0.30
N ASP A 95 9.32 5.86 -1.52
CA ASP A 95 9.42 7.18 -2.20
C ASP A 95 8.90 8.32 -1.33
N GLY A 96 7.80 8.11 -0.62
CA GLY A 96 7.24 9.21 0.16
C GLY A 96 7.95 9.50 1.49
N PHE A 97 8.94 8.73 1.93
CA PHE A 97 9.82 9.15 3.03
C PHE A 97 10.77 10.26 2.58
N ALA A 98 11.22 10.24 1.32
CA ALA A 98 12.00 11.33 0.75
C ALA A 98 11.15 12.61 0.67
N ASN A 99 9.89 12.50 0.24
CA ASN A 99 8.95 13.61 0.21
C ASN A 99 8.65 14.16 1.62
N ASP A 100 8.47 13.30 2.62
CA ASP A 100 8.26 13.72 4.01
C ASP A 100 9.44 14.54 4.54
N LYS A 101 10.67 14.18 4.17
CA LYS A 101 11.88 14.93 4.54
C LYS A 101 11.93 16.30 3.88
N ILE A 102 11.72 16.36 2.55
CA ILE A 102 11.68 17.63 1.79
C ILE A 102 10.58 18.54 2.34
N ALA A 103 9.39 18.00 2.63
CA ALA A 103 8.29 18.76 3.20
C ALA A 103 8.61 19.32 4.59
N ALA A 104 9.39 18.62 5.41
CA ALA A 104 9.87 19.14 6.69
C ALA A 104 10.87 20.29 6.50
N GLU A 105 11.78 20.20 5.53
CA GLU A 105 12.77 21.26 5.23
C GLU A 105 12.09 22.56 4.76
N VAL A 106 11.08 22.49 3.89
CA VAL A 106 10.33 23.69 3.45
C VAL A 106 9.57 24.34 4.60
N LYS A 107 8.98 23.55 5.51
CA LYS A 107 8.27 24.10 6.69
C LYS A 107 9.21 24.83 7.66
N VAL A 108 10.43 24.34 7.85
CA VAL A 108 11.43 25.00 8.72
C VAL A 108 11.95 26.30 8.09
N ARG A 109 12.00 26.38 6.76
CA ARG A 109 12.50 27.57 6.04
C ARG A 109 11.48 28.72 5.92
N ASN A 110 10.18 28.45 6.02
CA ASN A 110 9.11 29.46 5.90
C ASN A 110 8.67 30.07 7.23
N VAL A 111 9.45 29.90 8.30
CA VAL A 111 9.23 30.53 9.60
C VAL A 111 10.55 31.12 10.05
N ASN A 112 10.95 32.24 9.44
CA ASN A 112 11.94 33.22 9.94
C ASN A 112 11.84 34.50 9.12
#